data_AF-A0A5M9MHU3-F1
#
_entry.id   AF-A0A5M9MHU3-F1
#
_cell.length_a   1.000
_cell.length_b   1.000
_cell.length_c   1.000
_cell.angle_alpha   90.00
_cell.angle_beta   90.00
_cell.angle_gamma   90.00
#
_symmetry.space_group_name_H-M   'P 1'
#
loop_
_entity.id
_entity.type
_entity.pdbx_description
1 polymer ?
#
loop_
_entity_poly.entity_id
_entity_poly.type
_entity_poly.pdbx_seq_one_letter_code
_entity_poly.pdbx_strand_id
1 'polypeptide(L)'
;MLSDPVSFPPSLPSMLASSPLPLPRPVSVNSLARASVSSTIPYTKSTRSTSAEFEVHDGPVTPLSNPGQLACQSPIDTEMEEAPIITDGPASSEAGLRFEDLPIEIHEAILDYLFGERASALTSVGPSKPSARGWNKSLRHPRRKALSNLSLISPVWRSLVQERIYRHIKIKGTTDELAGGAHWFSMHPHLAPHVRHVEIWIPVWGRRANKTPHHPFPARRYHEGTVEWADVAGTQTNGAMWDGFEPNRGGDYKYYYASHNATLAEIFHHVKACFPEARILTLEGGHCKRPPMIRHFRDDPPGQSRQALPRLPDIQTFVMRGAWNIMRSPQHWRTLSDALPNLREWHCAYVKPKIEGYDTVADVLLRLPSSLVHVNISLEGFYNKDNSQSGWLGDGINPPHLCGLLGEVAPRLESLAFTGKICACLFQPAACTDQSTSLIPSKSRLKSLDLVVKTCCREKRSSSSLPFLDEFSGITNLNFIRSFEKLVIGAVHNLRFHQSLDYMRIRFIDLDSACPPLNPYFQLVGTECCGLWSASILETLHDSRPEAQFVELNDGIYPQYGPNNQIVGAVYPRTRPLSIHALTYKIIAEVSKP
;
A
#
# COMPACT_ATOMS: atom_id res chain seq x y z
N MET A 1 -10.64 -44.87 -56.55
CA MET A 1 -9.28 -44.34 -56.80
C MET A 1 -8.93 -43.41 -55.66
N LEU A 2 -7.79 -43.64 -55.00
CA LEU A 2 -7.25 -42.71 -53.99
C LEU A 2 -6.56 -41.54 -54.70
N SER A 3 -6.52 -40.37 -54.05
CA SER A 3 -5.45 -39.36 -54.14
C SER A 3 -5.59 -38.37 -52.97
N ASP A 4 -4.89 -38.63 -51.86
CA ASP A 4 -4.52 -37.57 -50.92
C ASP A 4 -3.51 -36.62 -51.58
N PRO A 5 -3.36 -35.38 -51.08
CA PRO A 5 -2.03 -35.04 -50.59
C PRO A 5 -1.97 -34.15 -49.33
N VAL A 6 -1.16 -34.61 -48.39
CA VAL A 6 -0.20 -33.84 -47.57
C VAL A 6 -0.74 -32.68 -46.72
N SER A 7 -0.95 -32.99 -45.45
CA SER A 7 -1.05 -32.02 -44.35
C SER A 7 0.29 -31.34 -44.04
N PHE A 8 0.33 -30.00 -44.06
CA PHE A 8 1.39 -29.22 -43.44
C PHE A 8 1.08 -28.98 -41.94
N PRO A 9 2.08 -28.96 -41.05
CA PRO A 9 1.85 -28.69 -39.63
C PRO A 9 1.46 -27.22 -39.40
N PRO A 10 0.49 -26.92 -38.52
CA PRO A 10 0.22 -25.55 -38.13
C PRO A 10 1.42 -24.98 -37.38
N SER A 11 1.89 -23.81 -37.82
CA SER A 11 2.99 -23.09 -37.19
C SER A 11 2.66 -22.74 -35.74
N LEU A 12 3.63 -22.97 -34.86
CA LEU A 12 3.56 -22.63 -33.43
C LEU A 12 3.08 -21.17 -33.25
N PRO A 13 2.03 -20.91 -32.44
CA PRO A 13 1.69 -19.55 -32.07
C PRO A 13 2.87 -18.96 -31.28
N SER A 14 3.40 -17.86 -31.80
CA SER A 14 4.56 -17.16 -31.23
C SER A 14 4.37 -16.93 -29.72
N MET A 15 5.39 -17.26 -28.94
CA MET A 15 5.44 -16.95 -27.52
C MET A 15 5.08 -15.49 -27.27
N LEU A 16 4.39 -15.22 -26.16
CA LEU A 16 4.01 -13.87 -25.71
C LEU A 16 5.22 -12.93 -25.64
N ALA A 17 5.52 -12.29 -26.77
CA ALA A 17 6.36 -11.12 -26.87
C ALA A 17 5.56 -9.97 -26.23
N SER A 18 5.62 -9.89 -24.91
CA SER A 18 5.14 -8.75 -24.15
C SER A 18 5.83 -7.51 -24.70
N SER A 19 5.10 -6.73 -25.51
CA SER A 19 5.55 -5.42 -25.98
C SER A 19 6.04 -4.62 -24.76
N PRO A 20 7.24 -4.01 -24.80
CA PRO A 20 7.83 -3.38 -23.64
C PRO A 20 7.02 -2.14 -23.26
N LEU A 21 6.04 -2.33 -22.37
CA LEU A 21 5.47 -1.24 -21.60
C LEU A 21 6.63 -0.50 -20.94
N PRO A 22 6.76 0.83 -21.12
CA PRO A 22 7.88 1.55 -20.54
C PRO A 22 7.83 1.38 -19.02
N LEU A 23 8.96 0.92 -18.46
CA LEU A 23 9.17 0.89 -17.02
C LEU A 23 8.77 2.26 -16.44
N PRO A 24 8.10 2.30 -15.26
CA PRO A 24 7.98 3.55 -14.54
C PRO A 24 9.40 4.07 -14.32
N ARG A 25 9.72 5.22 -14.93
CA ARG A 25 11.05 5.81 -14.79
C ARG A 25 11.35 5.97 -13.30
N PRO A 26 12.54 5.59 -12.80
CA PRO A 26 12.98 6.13 -11.52
C PRO A 26 12.91 7.66 -11.63
N VAL A 27 12.37 8.32 -10.60
CA VAL A 27 12.40 9.77 -10.54
C VAL A 27 13.87 10.17 -10.49
N SER A 28 14.36 10.71 -11.60
CA SER A 28 15.73 11.19 -11.74
C SER A 28 15.89 12.46 -10.92
N VAL A 29 16.16 12.30 -9.63
CA VAL A 29 16.58 13.41 -8.77
C VAL A 29 17.99 13.82 -9.20
N ASN A 30 18.13 15.12 -9.55
CA ASN A 30 19.37 15.88 -9.68
C ASN A 30 20.32 15.62 -10.87
N SER A 31 20.60 16.71 -11.59
CA SER A 31 21.89 17.17 -12.18
C SER A 31 21.57 18.40 -13.04
N LEU A 32 22.22 19.56 -12.99
CA LEU A 32 23.50 20.03 -12.45
C LEU A 32 23.29 21.49 -11.93
N ALA A 33 24.09 22.07 -11.03
CA ALA A 33 25.51 22.40 -11.24
C ALA A 33 26.42 22.08 -10.05
N ARG A 34 27.67 21.75 -10.38
CA ARG A 34 28.73 21.32 -9.46
C ARG A 34 29.89 22.31 -9.60
N ALA A 35 30.33 22.91 -8.51
CA ALA A 35 31.65 23.53 -8.41
C ALA A 35 32.64 22.50 -7.82
N SER A 36 33.91 22.61 -8.20
CA SER A 36 34.90 21.54 -8.06
C SER A 36 36.14 21.95 -7.27
N VAL A 37 36.61 21.09 -6.37
CA VAL A 37 38.05 20.92 -6.04
C VAL A 37 38.31 19.44 -5.76
N SER A 38 39.44 18.90 -6.21
CA SER A 38 39.86 17.50 -6.03
C SER A 38 40.86 17.33 -4.88
N SER A 39 40.86 16.15 -4.26
CA SER A 39 42.08 15.47 -3.79
C SER A 39 41.88 13.95 -3.88
N THR A 40 42.95 13.16 -3.72
CA THR A 40 43.14 11.91 -4.48
C THR A 40 43.66 10.75 -3.61
N ILE A 41 43.41 9.49 -4.04
CA ILE A 41 44.08 8.22 -3.62
C ILE A 41 43.58 7.60 -2.28
N PRO A 42 43.48 6.25 -2.11
CA PRO A 42 43.24 5.16 -3.05
C PRO A 42 42.00 4.29 -2.69
N TYR A 43 41.80 3.19 -3.43
CA TYR A 43 40.62 2.32 -3.41
C TYR A 43 40.98 0.89 -2.97
N THR A 44 40.27 0.31 -2.00
CA THR A 44 40.31 -1.12 -1.67
C THR A 44 38.91 -1.74 -1.69
N LYS A 45 38.74 -2.82 -2.45
CA LYS A 45 37.51 -3.63 -2.49
C LYS A 45 37.46 -4.55 -1.26
N SER A 46 36.30 -4.64 -0.62
CA SER A 46 35.92 -5.82 0.16
C SER A 46 34.51 -6.26 -0.20
N THR A 47 34.28 -7.57 -0.22
CA THR A 47 33.08 -8.18 -0.77
C THR A 47 32.34 -8.93 0.34
N ARG A 48 31.16 -8.41 0.72
CA ARG A 48 29.98 -9.16 1.14
C ARG A 48 30.19 -10.45 1.96
N SER A 49 29.99 -10.39 3.28
CA SER A 49 29.34 -11.47 4.02
C SER A 49 28.72 -10.96 5.33
N THR A 50 27.47 -11.35 5.61
CA THR A 50 26.81 -11.18 6.91
C THR A 50 25.87 -12.37 7.10
N SER A 51 26.44 -13.50 7.52
CA SER A 51 25.68 -14.62 8.09
C SER A 51 25.60 -14.40 9.60
N ALA A 52 24.44 -14.66 10.21
CA ALA A 52 24.34 -14.69 11.66
C ALA A 52 25.09 -15.91 12.19
N GLU A 53 26.01 -15.68 13.12
CA GLU A 53 26.70 -16.74 13.85
C GLU A 53 25.75 -17.28 14.92
N PHE A 54 25.58 -18.60 14.96
CA PHE A 54 24.92 -19.29 16.07
C PHE A 54 26.00 -19.68 17.07
N GLU A 55 25.99 -19.09 18.27
CA GLU A 55 26.84 -19.56 19.37
C GLU A 55 26.35 -20.93 19.86
N VAL A 56 27.19 -21.96 19.65
CA VAL A 56 27.04 -23.25 20.32
C VAL A 56 27.90 -23.21 21.58
N HIS A 57 27.27 -23.41 22.74
CA HIS A 57 27.91 -23.25 24.03
C HIS A 57 28.41 -24.61 24.54
N ASP A 58 29.65 -24.95 24.23
CA ASP A 58 30.30 -26.17 24.72
C ASP A 58 30.74 -26.03 26.19
N GLY A 59 30.18 -26.88 27.05
CA GLY A 59 30.62 -27.10 28.44
C GLY A 59 31.38 -28.43 28.58
N PRO A 60 32.45 -28.51 29.39
CA PRO A 60 33.35 -29.65 29.38
C PRO A 60 32.82 -30.85 30.19
N VAL A 61 32.94 -32.05 29.60
CA VAL A 61 32.83 -33.33 30.32
C VAL A 61 34.07 -34.19 30.02
N THR A 62 34.89 -34.39 31.04
CA THR A 62 35.89 -35.48 31.12
C THR A 62 35.23 -36.71 31.76
N PRO A 63 35.64 -37.97 31.49
CA PRO A 63 37.02 -38.40 31.84
C PRO A 63 37.71 -39.49 30.98
N LEU A 64 39.04 -39.46 31.08
CA LEU A 64 40.02 -40.57 31.14
C LEU A 64 40.36 -41.49 29.92
N SER A 65 41.69 -41.60 29.73
CA SER A 65 42.46 -42.82 29.37
C SER A 65 42.71 -43.21 27.89
N ASN A 66 43.80 -42.64 27.35
CA ASN A 66 44.74 -43.29 26.40
C ASN A 66 45.55 -44.43 27.11
N PRO A 67 46.44 -45.23 26.46
CA PRO A 67 47.03 -45.11 25.10
C PRO A 67 47.15 -46.40 24.24
N GLY A 68 47.60 -46.22 22.98
CA GLY A 68 48.07 -47.30 22.07
C GLY A 68 47.70 -47.04 20.60
N GLN A 69 48.25 -46.03 19.90
CA GLN A 69 49.63 -45.85 19.39
C GLN A 69 49.93 -46.67 18.11
N LEU A 70 50.52 -46.00 17.11
CA LEU A 70 50.95 -46.45 15.76
C LEU A 70 49.83 -46.61 14.72
N ALA A 71 50.03 -46.34 13.42
CA ALA A 71 50.96 -45.45 12.71
C ALA A 71 50.46 -45.30 11.24
N CYS A 72 50.87 -44.25 10.52
CA CYS A 72 50.58 -44.12 9.09
C CYS A 72 51.23 -45.24 8.25
N GLN A 73 50.53 -45.73 7.21
CA GLN A 73 51.07 -45.83 5.83
C GLN A 73 50.05 -46.36 4.81
N SER A 74 49.99 -45.67 3.67
CA SER A 74 49.80 -46.27 2.33
C SER A 74 51.21 -46.32 1.66
N PRO A 75 51.44 -46.91 0.47
CA PRO A 75 50.46 -47.40 -0.52
C PRO A 75 50.80 -48.77 -1.20
N ILE A 76 49.90 -49.22 -2.10
CA ILE A 76 50.13 -49.94 -3.39
C ILE A 76 51.22 -51.04 -3.40
N ASP A 77 50.85 -52.32 -3.61
CA ASP A 77 50.78 -52.87 -4.98
C ASP A 77 50.06 -54.23 -5.11
N THR A 78 49.65 -54.47 -6.35
CA THR A 78 48.99 -55.57 -7.07
C THR A 78 49.47 -57.01 -6.75
N GLU A 79 48.52 -57.98 -6.66
CA GLU A 79 48.46 -59.18 -7.53
C GLU A 79 47.18 -60.02 -7.35
N MET A 80 46.88 -60.86 -8.35
CA MET A 80 45.59 -61.54 -8.60
C MET A 80 45.44 -62.90 -7.90
N GLU A 81 44.19 -63.29 -7.57
CA GLU A 81 43.66 -64.60 -7.99
C GLU A 81 42.12 -64.63 -8.03
N GLU A 82 41.54 -65.29 -9.05
CA GLU A 82 40.10 -65.41 -9.25
C GLU A 82 39.53 -66.68 -8.57
N ALA A 83 38.45 -66.54 -7.80
CA ALA A 83 37.64 -67.64 -7.28
C ALA A 83 36.17 -67.17 -7.14
N PRO A 84 35.16 -68.05 -7.24
CA PRO A 84 34.07 -67.79 -8.18
C PRO A 84 32.82 -67.11 -7.63
N ILE A 85 32.01 -66.61 -8.57
CA ILE A 85 30.66 -66.09 -8.40
C ILE A 85 29.82 -66.99 -7.49
N ILE A 86 29.41 -66.46 -6.34
CA ILE A 86 28.22 -66.93 -5.62
C ILE A 86 27.12 -65.91 -5.89
N THR A 87 26.04 -66.40 -6.49
CA THR A 87 24.85 -65.66 -6.93
C THR A 87 24.32 -64.65 -5.91
N ASP A 88 23.99 -63.45 -6.40
CA ASP A 88 23.33 -62.39 -5.67
C ASP A 88 22.12 -62.88 -4.86
N GLY A 89 22.14 -62.62 -3.55
CA GLY A 89 20.90 -62.40 -2.80
C GLY A 89 20.23 -61.12 -3.31
N PRO A 90 18.89 -61.00 -3.23
CA PRO A 90 18.20 -59.81 -3.72
C PRO A 90 18.72 -58.58 -2.99
N ALA A 91 19.42 -57.70 -3.72
CA ALA A 91 19.87 -56.43 -3.19
C ALA A 91 18.66 -55.69 -2.60
N SER A 92 18.70 -55.51 -1.27
CA SER A 92 17.75 -54.65 -0.58
C SER A 92 17.88 -53.28 -1.24
N SER A 93 16.88 -52.91 -2.03
CA SER A 93 16.87 -51.62 -2.72
C SER A 93 16.88 -50.54 -1.66
N GLU A 94 18.03 -49.92 -1.44
CA GLU A 94 18.10 -48.63 -0.77
C GLU A 94 17.23 -47.68 -1.58
N ALA A 95 16.01 -47.46 -1.11
CA ALA A 95 15.08 -46.50 -1.69
C ALA A 95 15.64 -45.11 -1.40
N GLY A 96 16.61 -44.69 -2.23
CA GLY A 96 17.31 -43.42 -2.10
C GLY A 96 16.29 -42.30 -2.04
N LEU A 97 16.28 -41.57 -0.92
CA LEU A 97 15.32 -40.51 -0.62
C LEU A 97 15.19 -39.56 -1.80
N ARG A 98 14.05 -39.62 -2.51
CA ARG A 98 13.84 -38.79 -3.68
C ARG A 98 13.39 -37.41 -3.20
N PHE A 99 13.80 -36.37 -3.92
CA PHE A 99 13.44 -35.01 -3.56
C PHE A 99 11.92 -34.80 -3.42
N GLU A 100 11.11 -35.50 -4.21
CA GLU A 100 9.64 -35.41 -4.18
C GLU A 100 8.97 -36.14 -3.00
N ASP A 101 9.71 -36.97 -2.27
CA ASP A 101 9.23 -37.69 -1.08
C ASP A 101 9.47 -36.90 0.22
N LEU A 102 10.04 -35.68 0.12
CA LEU A 102 10.26 -34.80 1.26
C LEU A 102 8.92 -34.25 1.81
N PRO A 103 8.80 -34.08 3.14
CA PRO A 103 7.65 -33.40 3.74
C PRO A 103 7.36 -32.03 3.12
N ILE A 104 6.08 -31.70 2.99
CA ILE A 104 5.61 -30.49 2.29
C ILE A 104 6.17 -29.21 2.94
N GLU A 105 6.39 -29.23 4.24
CA GLU A 105 6.98 -28.16 5.05
C GLU A 105 8.41 -27.83 4.61
N ILE A 106 9.20 -28.84 4.21
CA ILE A 106 10.57 -28.64 3.71
C ILE A 106 10.52 -27.97 2.34
N HIS A 107 9.59 -28.40 1.47
CA HIS A 107 9.37 -27.76 0.18
C HIS A 107 8.89 -26.31 0.33
N GLU A 108 7.97 -26.03 1.25
CA GLU A 108 7.53 -24.66 1.53
C GLU A 108 8.66 -23.79 2.10
N ALA A 109 9.50 -24.32 3.00
CA ALA A 109 10.64 -23.60 3.56
C ALA A 109 11.69 -23.23 2.48
N ILE A 110 12.02 -24.15 1.57
CA ILE A 110 12.91 -23.88 0.43
C ILE A 110 12.29 -22.79 -0.47
N LEU A 111 10.99 -22.89 -0.76
CA LEU A 111 10.30 -21.91 -1.58
C LEU A 111 10.19 -20.55 -0.87
N ASP A 112 10.02 -20.48 0.45
CA ASP A 112 10.03 -19.23 1.23
C ASP A 112 11.40 -18.54 1.18
N TYR A 113 12.50 -19.30 1.20
CA TYR A 113 13.84 -18.73 0.98
C TYR A 113 13.99 -18.13 -0.44
N LEU A 114 13.42 -18.76 -1.47
CA LEU A 114 13.52 -18.31 -2.86
C LEU A 114 12.53 -17.18 -3.24
N PHE A 115 11.33 -17.19 -2.66
CA PHE A 115 10.23 -16.26 -2.99
C PHE A 115 10.04 -15.14 -1.96
N GLY A 116 10.63 -15.27 -0.77
CA GLY A 116 10.30 -14.51 0.44
C GLY A 116 9.13 -15.13 1.22
N GLU A 117 9.11 -14.94 2.55
CA GLU A 117 8.06 -15.41 3.46
C GLU A 117 6.64 -15.13 2.92
N ARG A 118 5.79 -16.16 2.94
CA ARG A 118 4.39 -16.06 2.51
C ARG A 118 3.56 -15.26 3.52
N ALA A 119 3.03 -14.10 3.10
CA ALA A 119 2.06 -13.39 3.92
C ALA A 119 0.69 -14.11 3.95
N SER A 120 0.09 -14.17 5.14
CA SER A 120 -1.33 -14.52 5.28
C SER A 120 -2.21 -13.54 4.48
N ALA A 121 -3.30 -14.06 3.93
CA ALA A 121 -4.34 -13.26 3.28
C ALA A 121 -5.29 -12.59 4.31
N LEU A 122 -5.07 -12.86 5.60
CA LEU A 122 -5.68 -12.17 6.72
C LEU A 122 -4.60 -11.32 7.42
N THR A 123 -4.99 -10.16 7.95
CA THR A 123 -4.18 -9.30 8.81
C THR A 123 -3.81 -10.03 10.11
N SER A 124 -2.73 -10.79 10.08
CA SER A 124 -2.12 -11.34 11.29
C SER A 124 -1.58 -10.19 12.14
N VAL A 125 -2.31 -9.90 13.23
CA VAL A 125 -1.89 -8.97 14.28
C VAL A 125 -0.80 -9.66 15.10
N GLY A 126 0.42 -9.64 14.58
CA GLY A 126 1.62 -10.02 15.32
C GLY A 126 2.12 -8.85 16.16
N PRO A 127 2.60 -9.06 17.40
CA PRO A 127 2.89 -7.99 18.38
C PRO A 127 3.96 -6.97 17.96
N SER A 128 4.67 -7.20 16.86
CA SER A 128 5.77 -6.34 16.37
C SER A 128 5.60 -5.80 14.95
N LYS A 129 4.47 -6.04 14.26
CA LYS A 129 4.30 -5.70 12.83
C LYS A 129 2.99 -4.92 12.60
N PRO A 130 3.02 -3.69 12.03
CA PRO A 130 1.83 -2.85 11.88
C PRO A 130 0.74 -3.53 11.03
N SER A 131 -0.52 -3.44 11.46
CA SER A 131 -1.66 -3.95 10.69
C SER A 131 -1.83 -3.23 9.34
N ALA A 132 -1.32 -2.00 9.20
CA ALA A 132 -1.26 -1.26 7.95
C ALA A 132 -0.17 -1.79 6.98
N ARG A 133 0.03 -3.11 6.90
CA ARG A 133 1.00 -3.72 5.99
C ARG A 133 0.48 -3.59 4.57
N GLY A 134 1.17 -2.80 3.74
CA GLY A 134 0.74 -2.56 2.37
C GLY A 134 0.67 -3.85 1.55
N TRP A 135 -0.55 -4.30 1.21
CA TRP A 135 -0.84 -5.51 0.41
C TRP A 135 0.03 -5.68 -0.85
N ASN A 136 0.48 -4.56 -1.43
CA ASN A 136 1.45 -4.51 -2.54
C ASN A 136 2.79 -5.21 -2.29
N LYS A 137 3.24 -5.37 -1.04
CA LYS A 137 4.49 -6.08 -0.71
C LYS A 137 4.25 -7.49 -0.16
N SER A 138 3.10 -7.74 0.47
CA SER A 138 2.78 -9.02 1.10
C SER A 138 2.47 -10.15 0.12
N LEU A 139 1.87 -9.85 -1.04
CA LEU A 139 1.39 -10.87 -1.98
C LEU A 139 2.04 -10.77 -3.37
N ARG A 140 3.01 -9.87 -3.56
CA ARG A 140 3.75 -9.70 -4.83
C ARG A 140 5.10 -10.37 -4.76
N HIS A 141 5.13 -11.67 -5.06
CA HIS A 141 6.39 -12.30 -5.43
C HIS A 141 6.91 -11.70 -6.75
N PRO A 142 8.23 -11.54 -6.92
CA PRO A 142 8.80 -11.06 -8.18
C PRO A 142 8.41 -12.01 -9.32
N ARG A 143 7.62 -11.56 -10.30
CA ARG A 143 7.25 -12.34 -11.49
C ARG A 143 8.42 -12.47 -12.49
N ARG A 144 9.57 -12.95 -12.00
CA ARG A 144 10.74 -13.32 -12.80
C ARG A 144 10.45 -14.68 -13.43
N LYS A 145 10.67 -14.82 -14.74
CA LYS A 145 10.50 -16.09 -15.48
C LYS A 145 11.23 -17.27 -14.81
N ALA A 146 12.37 -17.01 -14.16
CA ALA A 146 13.12 -17.99 -13.37
C ALA A 146 12.30 -18.62 -12.23
N LEU A 147 11.46 -17.85 -11.52
CA LEU A 147 10.65 -18.37 -10.41
C LEU A 147 9.45 -19.18 -10.89
N SER A 148 8.86 -18.86 -12.05
CA SER A 148 7.82 -19.71 -12.65
C SER A 148 8.37 -21.05 -13.14
N ASN A 149 9.62 -21.10 -13.59
CA ASN A 149 10.25 -22.36 -14.04
C ASN A 149 10.40 -23.39 -12.91
N LEU A 150 10.38 -22.97 -11.64
CA LEU A 150 10.42 -23.89 -10.50
C LEU A 150 9.21 -24.85 -10.48
N SER A 151 8.08 -24.46 -11.08
CA SER A 151 6.91 -25.33 -11.29
C SER A 151 7.13 -26.51 -12.27
N LEU A 152 8.30 -26.56 -12.91
CA LEU A 152 8.70 -27.64 -13.83
C LEU A 152 9.55 -28.71 -13.13
N ILE A 153 10.02 -28.47 -11.89
CA ILE A 153 10.95 -29.37 -11.18
C ILE A 153 10.27 -30.66 -10.72
N SER A 154 9.09 -30.57 -10.09
CA SER A 154 8.30 -31.72 -9.65
C SER A 154 6.81 -31.40 -9.64
N PRO A 155 5.91 -32.41 -9.59
CA PRO A 155 4.47 -32.18 -9.43
C PRO A 155 4.11 -31.43 -8.14
N VAL A 156 4.81 -31.71 -7.04
CA VAL A 156 4.64 -31.02 -5.75
C VAL A 156 4.99 -29.54 -5.89
N TRP A 157 6.15 -29.24 -6.48
CA TRP A 157 6.59 -27.87 -6.73
C TRP A 157 5.68 -27.14 -7.72
N ARG A 158 5.07 -27.84 -8.67
CA ARG A 158 4.08 -27.24 -9.59
C ARG A 158 2.93 -26.61 -8.83
N SER A 159 2.31 -27.36 -7.92
CA SER A 159 1.20 -26.88 -7.08
C SER A 159 1.64 -25.69 -6.21
N LEU A 160 2.71 -25.84 -5.43
CA LEU A 160 3.19 -24.80 -4.49
C LEU A 160 3.60 -23.50 -5.22
N VAL A 161 4.27 -23.61 -6.37
CA VAL A 161 4.70 -22.45 -7.17
C VAL A 161 3.52 -21.79 -7.87
N GLN A 162 2.57 -22.57 -8.42
CA GLN A 162 1.35 -22.03 -9.00
C GLN A 162 0.52 -21.31 -7.94
N GLU A 163 0.36 -21.88 -6.74
CA GLU A 163 -0.36 -21.24 -5.64
C GLU A 163 0.25 -19.88 -5.30
N ARG A 164 1.59 -19.78 -5.17
CA ARG A 164 2.30 -18.52 -4.88
C ARG A 164 2.16 -17.49 -5.99
N ILE A 165 2.29 -17.89 -7.26
CA ILE A 165 2.28 -16.97 -8.41
C ILE A 165 0.87 -16.46 -8.73
N TYR A 166 -0.15 -17.31 -8.62
CA TYR A 166 -1.55 -16.95 -8.89
C TYR A 166 -2.28 -16.38 -7.68
N ARG A 167 -1.72 -16.46 -6.46
CA ARG A 167 -2.25 -15.84 -5.22
C ARG A 167 -2.75 -14.43 -5.41
N HIS A 168 -2.03 -13.62 -6.20
CA HIS A 168 -2.40 -12.26 -6.54
C HIS A 168 -2.30 -12.03 -8.06
N ILE A 169 -3.44 -11.68 -8.65
CA ILE A 169 -3.55 -11.28 -10.06
C ILE A 169 -3.87 -9.79 -10.18
N LYS A 170 -3.27 -9.14 -11.19
CA LYS A 170 -3.61 -7.78 -11.60
C LYS A 170 -4.18 -7.82 -13.02
N ILE A 171 -5.42 -7.37 -13.18
CA ILE A 171 -6.12 -7.29 -14.47
C ILE A 171 -6.39 -5.82 -14.78
N LYS A 172 -6.35 -5.45 -16.06
CA LYS A 172 -6.73 -4.12 -16.52
C LYS A 172 -8.25 -4.05 -16.66
N GLY A 173 -8.88 -3.04 -16.07
CA GLY A 173 -10.33 -2.87 -15.98
C GLY A 173 -10.97 -2.34 -17.27
N THR A 174 -10.70 -2.97 -18.40
CA THR A 174 -11.39 -2.75 -19.68
C THR A 174 -12.11 -4.03 -20.10
N THR A 175 -13.24 -3.90 -20.80
CA THR A 175 -14.11 -5.03 -21.20
C THR A 175 -13.33 -6.19 -21.82
N ASP A 176 -12.42 -5.86 -22.74
CA ASP A 176 -11.66 -6.83 -23.54
C ASP A 176 -10.64 -7.62 -22.69
N GLU A 177 -10.10 -6.98 -21.65
CA GLU A 177 -9.11 -7.57 -20.74
C GLU A 177 -9.79 -8.44 -19.67
N LEU A 178 -11.00 -8.09 -19.24
CA LEU A 178 -11.84 -8.97 -18.43
C LEU A 178 -12.27 -10.22 -19.24
N ALA A 179 -12.64 -10.05 -20.51
CA ALA A 179 -12.98 -11.15 -21.40
C ALA A 179 -11.76 -12.06 -21.68
N GLY A 180 -10.59 -11.48 -21.96
CA GLY A 180 -9.33 -12.22 -22.11
C GLY A 180 -8.92 -12.96 -20.84
N GLY A 181 -9.10 -12.33 -19.67
CA GLY A 181 -8.90 -12.97 -18.37
C GLY A 181 -9.85 -14.17 -18.16
N ALA A 182 -11.13 -14.01 -18.46
CA ALA A 182 -12.12 -15.09 -18.33
C ALA A 182 -11.77 -16.28 -19.25
N HIS A 183 -11.41 -16.00 -20.51
CA HIS A 183 -10.96 -17.02 -21.44
C HIS A 183 -9.68 -17.74 -21.00
N TRP A 184 -8.71 -17.00 -20.43
CA TRP A 184 -7.50 -17.61 -19.88
C TRP A 184 -7.82 -18.62 -18.77
N PHE A 185 -8.66 -18.23 -17.80
CA PHE A 185 -9.00 -19.11 -16.68
C PHE A 185 -9.98 -20.23 -17.07
N SER A 186 -10.82 -20.07 -18.09
CA SER A 186 -11.61 -21.19 -18.63
C SER A 186 -10.73 -22.25 -19.31
N MET A 187 -9.62 -21.85 -19.93
CA MET A 187 -8.62 -22.78 -20.49
C MET A 187 -7.69 -23.39 -19.42
N HIS A 188 -7.60 -22.77 -18.24
CA HIS A 188 -6.73 -23.21 -17.14
C HIS A 188 -7.48 -23.25 -15.79
N PRO A 189 -8.56 -24.05 -15.67
CA PRO A 189 -9.46 -24.00 -14.50
C PRO A 189 -8.75 -24.32 -13.17
N HIS A 190 -7.70 -25.15 -13.20
CA HIS A 190 -6.87 -25.49 -12.04
C HIS A 190 -6.17 -24.28 -11.40
N LEU A 191 -6.02 -23.16 -12.12
CA LEU A 191 -5.33 -21.97 -11.61
C LEU A 191 -6.25 -20.99 -10.86
N ALA A 192 -7.57 -21.07 -11.09
CA ALA A 192 -8.54 -20.16 -10.46
C ALA A 192 -8.65 -20.33 -8.93
N PRO A 193 -8.67 -21.55 -8.35
CA PRO A 193 -8.66 -21.77 -6.90
C PRO A 193 -7.51 -21.10 -6.14
N HIS A 194 -6.36 -20.93 -6.79
CA HIS A 194 -5.20 -20.28 -6.18
C HIS A 194 -5.36 -18.77 -5.99
N VAL A 195 -6.30 -18.12 -6.69
CA VAL A 195 -6.47 -16.66 -6.68
C VAL A 195 -7.13 -16.20 -5.38
N ARG A 196 -6.35 -15.57 -4.49
CA ARG A 196 -6.83 -14.99 -3.23
C ARG A 196 -7.02 -13.48 -3.29
N HIS A 197 -6.29 -12.80 -4.18
CA HIS A 197 -6.33 -11.36 -4.34
C HIS A 197 -6.48 -10.97 -5.81
N VAL A 198 -7.57 -10.25 -6.13
CA VAL A 198 -7.81 -9.67 -7.44
C VAL A 198 -7.60 -8.15 -7.37
N GLU A 199 -6.62 -7.64 -8.14
CA GLU A 199 -6.38 -6.20 -8.32
C GLU A 199 -6.83 -5.75 -9.72
N ILE A 200 -7.89 -4.95 -9.80
CA ILE A 200 -8.37 -4.37 -11.05
C ILE A 200 -7.86 -2.93 -11.17
N TRP A 201 -7.09 -2.64 -12.21
CA TRP A 201 -6.63 -1.28 -12.52
C TRP A 201 -7.40 -0.68 -13.69
N ILE A 202 -8.19 0.36 -13.43
CA ILE A 202 -9.04 1.00 -14.42
C ILE A 202 -8.26 2.15 -15.07
N PRO A 203 -7.89 2.06 -16.37
CA PRO A 203 -7.13 3.09 -17.04
C PRO A 203 -7.96 4.38 -17.21
N VAL A 204 -7.32 5.54 -17.09
CA VAL A 204 -7.94 6.82 -17.48
C VAL A 204 -7.55 7.21 -18.90
N TRP A 205 -6.31 6.94 -19.29
CA TRP A 205 -5.78 7.23 -20.61
C TRP A 205 -5.90 6.00 -21.52
N GLY A 206 -6.41 6.21 -22.73
CA GLY A 206 -6.51 5.23 -23.79
C GLY A 206 -5.29 5.24 -24.71
N ARG A 207 -5.51 4.93 -26.00
CA ARG A 207 -4.43 4.95 -27.00
C ARG A 207 -3.90 6.38 -27.19
N ARG A 208 -2.61 6.49 -27.50
CA ARG A 208 -1.99 7.73 -27.99
C ARG A 208 -2.76 8.19 -29.23
N ALA A 209 -3.14 9.46 -29.27
CA ALA A 209 -3.69 10.07 -30.48
C ALA A 209 -2.53 10.24 -31.47
N ASN A 210 -2.37 9.25 -32.33
CA ASN A 210 -1.50 9.39 -33.49
C ASN A 210 -2.03 10.57 -34.31
N LYS A 211 -1.16 11.52 -34.65
CA LYS A 211 -1.45 12.41 -35.77
C LYS A 211 -1.67 11.50 -36.98
N THR A 212 -2.86 11.53 -37.55
CA THR A 212 -3.08 10.96 -38.88
C THR A 212 -2.02 11.59 -39.79
N PRO A 213 -1.15 10.80 -40.45
CA PRO A 213 -0.40 11.35 -41.55
C PRO A 213 -1.44 11.80 -42.57
N HIS A 214 -1.41 13.08 -42.95
CA HIS A 214 -2.27 13.58 -44.00
C HIS A 214 -2.00 12.72 -45.24
N HIS A 215 -3.00 11.96 -45.69
CA HIS A 215 -2.96 11.39 -47.02
C HIS A 215 -2.90 12.56 -48.00
N PRO A 216 -1.82 12.73 -48.80
CA PRO A 216 -1.85 13.68 -49.89
C PRO A 216 -2.74 13.08 -50.97
N PHE A 217 -3.92 13.67 -51.17
CA PHE A 217 -4.72 13.42 -52.37
C PHE A 217 -3.87 13.78 -53.60
N PRO A 218 -3.63 12.86 -54.55
CA PRO A 218 -3.07 13.23 -55.85
C PRO A 218 -4.18 13.90 -56.68
N ALA A 219 -3.94 15.13 -57.13
CA ALA A 219 -4.88 15.89 -57.94
C ALA A 219 -4.53 15.84 -59.43
N ARG A 220 -5.46 15.32 -60.26
CA ARG A 220 -5.83 15.74 -61.65
C ARG A 220 -6.68 14.63 -62.30
N ARG A 221 -7.98 14.88 -62.50
CA ARG A 221 -8.64 15.46 -63.71
C ARG A 221 -8.85 14.44 -64.85
N TYR A 222 -10.11 14.16 -65.14
CA TYR A 222 -10.70 14.34 -66.49
C TYR A 222 -12.13 14.91 -66.34
N HIS A 223 -12.73 15.38 -67.43
CA HIS A 223 -13.78 16.40 -67.46
C HIS A 223 -15.13 15.88 -68.02
N GLU A 224 -16.18 16.73 -67.98
CA GLU A 224 -17.44 16.66 -68.79
C GLU A 224 -18.53 15.69 -68.24
N GLY A 225 -19.75 16.07 -67.81
CA GLY A 225 -20.50 17.33 -67.64
C GLY A 225 -21.85 16.98 -66.93
N THR A 226 -22.95 17.76 -66.83
CA THR A 226 -23.30 19.16 -67.19
C THR A 226 -24.60 19.56 -66.43
N VAL A 227 -24.85 20.87 -66.22
CA VAL A 227 -26.10 21.55 -65.76
C VAL A 227 -26.56 21.40 -64.29
N GLU A 228 -26.65 22.59 -63.69
CA GLU A 228 -27.15 23.12 -62.41
C GLU A 228 -28.57 22.69 -61.93
N TRP A 229 -28.82 22.70 -60.60
CA TRP A 229 -29.68 23.71 -59.94
C TRP A 229 -29.72 23.63 -58.39
N ALA A 230 -29.52 24.81 -57.79
CA ALA A 230 -30.04 25.40 -56.53
C ALA A 230 -30.12 24.65 -55.17
N ASP A 231 -29.64 25.39 -54.15
CA ASP A 231 -29.78 25.25 -52.70
C ASP A 231 -31.15 24.82 -52.13
N VAL A 232 -31.11 23.98 -51.09
CA VAL A 232 -31.78 24.28 -49.80
C VAL A 232 -30.85 23.89 -48.65
N ALA A 233 -30.39 24.88 -47.88
CA ALA A 233 -29.66 24.65 -46.63
C ALA A 233 -30.63 24.37 -45.46
N GLY A 234 -30.29 23.43 -44.57
CA GLY A 234 -31.12 23.16 -43.40
C GLY A 234 -30.58 22.13 -42.40
N THR A 235 -30.06 22.61 -41.28
CA THR A 235 -29.99 21.90 -39.98
C THR A 235 -28.93 20.80 -39.79
N GLN A 236 -27.69 21.19 -39.46
CA GLN A 236 -26.91 20.47 -38.43
C GLN A 236 -25.87 21.36 -37.72
N THR A 237 -26.33 22.02 -36.67
CA THR A 237 -25.58 22.73 -35.62
C THR A 237 -26.23 22.30 -34.28
N ASN A 238 -25.56 22.17 -33.13
CA ASN A 238 -24.21 22.51 -32.70
C ASN A 238 -23.68 21.46 -31.69
N GLY A 239 -22.35 21.35 -31.55
CA GLY A 239 -21.75 20.49 -30.52
C GLY A 239 -20.23 20.62 -30.31
N ALA A 240 -19.58 21.63 -30.91
CA ALA A 240 -18.13 21.80 -30.83
C ALA A 240 -17.76 23.28 -30.68
N MET A 241 -17.70 23.78 -29.44
CA MET A 241 -17.12 25.09 -29.14
C MET A 241 -16.67 25.18 -27.67
N TRP A 242 -15.38 24.98 -27.43
CA TRP A 242 -14.62 25.57 -26.31
C TRP A 242 -13.18 25.72 -26.78
N ASP A 243 -12.89 26.89 -27.36
CA ASP A 243 -11.54 27.28 -27.79
C ASP A 243 -10.89 28.18 -26.73
N GLY A 244 -9.56 28.35 -26.81
CA GLY A 244 -8.79 29.27 -25.98
C GLY A 244 -7.78 28.58 -25.06
N PHE A 245 -6.62 28.22 -25.61
CA PHE A 245 -5.29 28.72 -25.17
C PHE A 245 -4.21 28.23 -26.15
N GLU A 246 -3.21 29.07 -26.42
CA GLU A 246 -2.27 28.94 -27.55
C GLU A 246 -1.37 27.68 -27.55
N PRO A 247 -0.96 27.19 -28.74
CA PRO A 247 -0.08 26.03 -28.85
C PRO A 247 1.40 26.42 -28.74
N ASN A 248 1.96 26.32 -27.54
CA ASN A 248 3.42 26.40 -27.38
C ASN A 248 4.09 25.21 -28.09
N ARG A 249 5.10 25.46 -28.93
CA ARG A 249 5.68 24.46 -29.85
C ARG A 249 6.60 23.46 -29.13
N GLY A 250 6.01 22.45 -28.52
CA GLY A 250 6.67 21.21 -28.08
C GLY A 250 5.92 19.98 -28.60
N GLY A 251 6.58 18.83 -28.73
CA GLY A 251 6.00 17.60 -29.30
C GLY A 251 4.85 17.02 -28.47
N ASP A 252 3.64 17.54 -28.68
CA ASP A 252 2.49 17.30 -27.80
C ASP A 252 1.77 15.97 -28.11
N TYR A 253 2.16 14.91 -27.40
CA TYR A 253 1.51 13.60 -27.47
C TYR A 253 0.14 13.63 -26.78
N LYS A 254 -0.91 14.01 -27.51
CA LYS A 254 -2.28 13.89 -27.04
C LYS A 254 -2.61 12.39 -26.82
N TYR A 255 -3.31 12.07 -25.73
CA TYR A 255 -3.88 10.75 -25.47
C TYR A 255 -5.40 10.89 -25.44
N TYR A 256 -6.11 9.92 -26.02
CA TYR A 256 -7.56 9.83 -25.80
C TYR A 256 -7.84 9.35 -24.36
N TYR A 257 -9.05 9.61 -23.85
CA TYR A 257 -9.53 8.89 -22.68
C TYR A 257 -9.75 7.41 -23.03
N ALA A 258 -9.67 6.52 -22.04
CA ALA A 258 -9.95 5.10 -22.25
C ALA A 258 -11.45 4.90 -22.58
N SER A 259 -11.75 4.36 -23.77
CA SER A 259 -13.11 4.30 -24.33
C SER A 259 -13.90 3.03 -24.02
N HIS A 260 -13.27 2.02 -23.40
CA HIS A 260 -13.87 0.70 -23.12
C HIS A 260 -13.59 0.21 -21.69
N ASN A 261 -13.64 1.13 -20.72
CA ASN A 261 -13.53 0.78 -19.31
C ASN A 261 -14.73 -0.07 -18.87
N ALA A 262 -14.45 -1.16 -18.16
CA ALA A 262 -15.48 -1.97 -17.55
C ALA A 262 -16.16 -1.20 -16.41
N THR A 263 -17.47 -1.39 -16.29
CA THR A 263 -18.28 -0.94 -15.16
C THR A 263 -17.98 -1.75 -13.91
N LEU A 264 -18.35 -1.25 -12.72
CA LEU A 264 -18.22 -2.04 -11.50
C LEU A 264 -19.09 -3.30 -11.55
N ALA A 265 -20.27 -3.26 -12.17
CA ALA A 265 -21.12 -4.43 -12.35
C ALA A 265 -20.42 -5.54 -13.15
N GLU A 266 -19.75 -5.20 -14.26
CA GLU A 266 -18.97 -6.15 -15.07
C GLU A 266 -17.75 -6.69 -14.30
N ILE A 267 -17.06 -5.83 -13.56
CA ILE A 267 -15.92 -6.23 -12.71
C ILE A 267 -16.38 -7.22 -11.62
N PHE A 268 -17.46 -6.93 -10.91
CA PHE A 268 -17.98 -7.79 -9.85
C PHE A 268 -18.53 -9.11 -10.43
N HIS A 269 -19.17 -9.07 -11.60
CA HIS A 269 -19.59 -10.30 -12.30
C HIS A 269 -18.39 -11.16 -12.70
N HIS A 270 -17.33 -10.56 -13.26
CA HIS A 270 -16.10 -11.24 -13.62
C HIS A 270 -15.41 -11.89 -12.42
N VAL A 271 -15.27 -11.17 -11.29
CA VAL A 271 -14.72 -11.72 -10.04
C VAL A 271 -15.56 -12.88 -9.53
N LYS A 272 -16.89 -12.74 -9.52
CA LYS A 272 -17.81 -13.80 -9.08
C LYS A 272 -17.69 -15.08 -9.92
N ALA A 273 -17.57 -14.94 -11.24
CA ALA A 273 -17.54 -16.06 -12.17
C ALA A 273 -16.15 -16.74 -12.25
N CYS A 274 -15.06 -15.96 -12.21
CA CYS A 274 -13.71 -16.47 -12.46
C CYS A 274 -12.93 -16.75 -11.16
N PHE A 275 -13.21 -16.04 -10.07
CA PHE A 275 -12.42 -16.07 -8.83
C PHE A 275 -13.30 -16.19 -7.57
N PRO A 276 -14.14 -17.23 -7.45
CA PRO A 276 -15.01 -17.42 -6.28
C PRO A 276 -14.21 -17.56 -4.97
N GLU A 277 -12.97 -18.01 -5.07
CA GLU A 277 -12.06 -18.23 -3.95
C GLU A 277 -11.24 -16.99 -3.51
N ALA A 278 -11.50 -15.84 -4.15
CA ALA A 278 -10.88 -14.57 -3.79
C ALA A 278 -11.39 -14.04 -2.44
N ARG A 279 -10.47 -13.52 -1.63
CA ARG A 279 -10.72 -12.91 -0.31
C ARG A 279 -10.45 -11.40 -0.29
N ILE A 280 -9.65 -10.91 -1.24
CA ILE A 280 -9.22 -9.52 -1.31
C ILE A 280 -9.57 -8.96 -2.69
N LEU A 281 -10.27 -7.82 -2.71
CA LEU A 281 -10.53 -7.03 -3.91
C LEU A 281 -9.81 -5.68 -3.82
N THR A 282 -8.97 -5.37 -4.79
CA THR A 282 -8.42 -4.01 -4.97
C THR A 282 -8.97 -3.40 -6.25
N LEU A 283 -9.51 -2.19 -6.13
CA LEU A 283 -9.83 -1.34 -7.28
C LEU A 283 -8.86 -0.15 -7.30
N GLU A 284 -8.21 0.07 -8.44
CA GLU A 284 -7.21 1.12 -8.62
C GLU A 284 -7.62 2.01 -9.79
N GLY A 285 -8.07 3.24 -9.49
CA GLY A 285 -8.37 4.25 -10.49
C GLY A 285 -7.10 4.92 -11.02
N GLY A 286 -6.98 5.05 -12.33
CA GLY A 286 -5.87 5.79 -12.95
C GLY A 286 -5.82 7.26 -12.52
N HIS A 287 -4.62 7.79 -12.30
CA HIS A 287 -4.42 9.18 -11.86
C HIS A 287 -4.35 10.15 -13.06
N CYS A 288 -5.11 11.25 -13.00
CA CYS A 288 -4.97 12.38 -13.91
C CYS A 288 -5.37 13.72 -13.24
N LYS A 289 -5.40 14.83 -13.99
CA LYS A 289 -5.83 16.15 -13.48
C LYS A 289 -7.31 16.14 -13.05
N ARG A 290 -8.22 15.68 -13.93
CA ARG A 290 -9.68 15.55 -13.72
C ARG A 290 -10.10 14.08 -13.89
N PRO A 291 -9.84 13.20 -12.91
CA PRO A 291 -10.16 11.77 -12.98
C PRO A 291 -11.67 11.54 -13.28
N PRO A 292 -12.03 10.74 -14.29
CA PRO A 292 -13.41 10.30 -14.48
C PRO A 292 -13.82 9.36 -13.35
N MET A 293 -15.12 9.32 -13.05
CA MET A 293 -15.67 8.29 -12.17
C MET A 293 -15.84 7.00 -12.95
N ILE A 294 -15.55 5.87 -12.31
CA ILE A 294 -15.86 4.55 -12.85
C ILE A 294 -17.38 4.40 -12.78
N ARG A 295 -18.01 4.05 -13.90
CA ARG A 295 -19.47 3.83 -13.93
C ARG A 295 -19.80 2.58 -13.13
N HIS A 296 -20.82 2.66 -12.29
CA HIS A 296 -21.28 1.50 -11.51
C HIS A 296 -21.99 0.50 -12.45
N PHE A 297 -22.83 1.00 -13.36
CA PHE A 297 -23.57 0.23 -14.37
C PHE A 297 -23.43 0.87 -15.76
N ARG A 298 -23.81 0.17 -16.83
CA ARG A 298 -23.67 0.68 -18.22
C ARG A 298 -24.60 1.86 -18.51
N ASP A 299 -25.84 1.74 -18.07
CA ASP A 299 -26.94 2.67 -18.35
C ASP A 299 -27.10 3.77 -17.28
N ASP A 300 -26.13 3.88 -16.37
CA ASP A 300 -26.18 4.79 -15.23
C ASP A 300 -25.34 6.06 -15.48
N PRO A 301 -25.95 7.27 -15.54
CA PRO A 301 -25.21 8.50 -15.26
C PRO A 301 -24.69 8.42 -13.81
N PRO A 302 -23.53 9.00 -13.49
CA PRO A 302 -22.69 8.57 -12.37
C PRO A 302 -23.39 8.39 -11.00
N GLY A 303 -23.82 7.16 -10.69
CA GLY A 303 -24.17 6.69 -9.35
C GLY A 303 -25.61 6.88 -8.90
N GLN A 304 -26.59 6.96 -9.81
CA GLN A 304 -28.00 7.24 -9.46
C GLN A 304 -28.96 6.05 -9.66
N SER A 305 -28.50 4.98 -10.31
CA SER A 305 -29.26 3.76 -10.53
C SER A 305 -29.60 3.03 -9.23
N ARG A 306 -30.82 2.49 -9.15
CA ARG A 306 -31.28 1.58 -8.09
C ARG A 306 -30.85 0.12 -8.30
N GLN A 307 -30.01 -0.15 -9.31
CA GLN A 307 -29.46 -1.48 -9.55
C GLN A 307 -28.47 -1.87 -8.44
N ALA A 308 -28.36 -3.18 -8.16
CA ALA A 308 -27.42 -3.75 -7.21
C ALA A 308 -26.24 -4.39 -7.94
N LEU A 309 -25.02 -4.25 -7.40
CA LEU A 309 -23.85 -4.97 -7.90
C LEU A 309 -23.95 -6.47 -7.57
N PRO A 310 -23.39 -7.38 -8.39
CA PRO A 310 -23.31 -8.80 -8.08
C PRO A 310 -22.63 -9.04 -6.72
N ARG A 311 -23.30 -9.72 -5.79
CA ARG A 311 -22.75 -9.96 -4.45
C ARG A 311 -21.53 -10.89 -4.50
N LEU A 312 -20.47 -10.51 -3.79
CA LEU A 312 -19.22 -11.23 -3.60
C LEU A 312 -19.06 -11.59 -2.10
N PRO A 313 -19.69 -12.69 -1.64
CA PRO A 313 -19.70 -13.03 -0.21
C PRO A 313 -18.33 -13.44 0.34
N ASP A 314 -17.41 -13.87 -0.52
CA ASP A 314 -16.10 -14.37 -0.09
C ASP A 314 -15.07 -13.26 0.17
N ILE A 315 -15.30 -12.05 -0.34
CA ILE A 315 -14.42 -10.89 -0.15
C ILE A 315 -14.54 -10.34 1.27
N GLN A 316 -13.42 -10.34 1.99
CA GLN A 316 -13.29 -9.87 3.37
C GLN A 316 -12.47 -8.57 3.48
N THR A 317 -11.59 -8.30 2.50
CA THR A 317 -10.78 -7.08 2.44
C THR A 317 -11.02 -6.32 1.14
N PHE A 318 -11.33 -5.03 1.23
CA PHE A 318 -11.59 -4.16 0.09
C PHE A 318 -10.67 -2.94 0.10
N VAL A 319 -9.95 -2.73 -1.01
CA VAL A 319 -8.92 -1.69 -1.14
C VAL A 319 -9.24 -0.75 -2.30
N MET A 320 -9.51 0.52 -1.98
CA MET A 320 -9.72 1.60 -2.95
C MET A 320 -8.46 2.45 -3.10
N ARG A 321 -7.79 2.35 -4.26
CA ARG A 321 -6.68 3.24 -4.64
C ARG A 321 -7.17 4.28 -5.63
N GLY A 322 -7.01 5.55 -5.28
CA GLY A 322 -7.70 6.62 -5.99
C GLY A 322 -9.21 6.54 -5.75
N ALA A 323 -9.62 6.56 -4.47
CA ALA A 323 -11.02 6.39 -4.06
C ALA A 323 -11.97 7.37 -4.78
N TRP A 324 -11.50 8.56 -5.15
CA TRP A 324 -12.23 9.54 -5.97
C TRP A 324 -12.67 9.05 -7.37
N ASN A 325 -12.04 8.01 -7.92
CA ASN A 325 -12.51 7.36 -9.14
C ASN A 325 -13.67 6.37 -8.87
N ILE A 326 -13.79 5.86 -7.64
CA ILE A 326 -14.67 4.74 -7.26
C ILE A 326 -15.91 5.23 -6.50
N MET A 327 -15.73 6.22 -5.62
CA MET A 327 -16.67 6.64 -4.59
C MET A 327 -16.57 8.16 -4.36
N ARG A 328 -17.67 8.88 -4.59
CA ARG A 328 -17.77 10.35 -4.42
C ARG A 328 -18.96 10.81 -3.57
N SER A 329 -19.76 9.87 -3.09
CA SER A 329 -20.95 10.17 -2.28
C SER A 329 -21.27 8.95 -1.39
N PRO A 330 -22.04 9.15 -0.30
CA PRO A 330 -22.56 8.07 0.53
C PRO A 330 -23.26 6.94 -0.24
N GLN A 331 -23.98 7.26 -1.32
CA GLN A 331 -24.69 6.24 -2.09
C GLN A 331 -23.74 5.26 -2.78
N HIS A 332 -22.59 5.74 -3.29
CA HIS A 332 -21.57 4.86 -3.87
C HIS A 332 -20.99 3.89 -2.85
N TRP A 333 -20.86 4.29 -1.58
CA TRP A 333 -20.46 3.38 -0.52
C TRP A 333 -21.50 2.28 -0.32
N ARG A 334 -22.79 2.64 -0.17
CA ARG A 334 -23.88 1.67 0.05
C ARG A 334 -23.92 0.61 -1.05
N THR A 335 -23.92 1.03 -2.31
CA THR A 335 -23.89 0.13 -3.49
C THR A 335 -22.70 -0.85 -3.44
N LEU A 336 -21.55 -0.44 -2.90
CA LEU A 336 -20.37 -1.28 -2.73
C LEU A 336 -20.44 -2.17 -1.48
N SER A 337 -20.91 -1.67 -0.34
CA SER A 337 -21.01 -2.43 0.91
C SER A 337 -22.06 -3.54 0.83
N ASP A 338 -23.19 -3.28 0.18
CA ASP A 338 -24.30 -4.25 0.04
C ASP A 338 -23.89 -5.47 -0.81
N ALA A 339 -22.96 -5.24 -1.73
CA ALA A 339 -22.33 -6.25 -2.58
C ALA A 339 -21.15 -6.99 -1.90
N LEU A 340 -20.64 -6.49 -0.78
CA LEU A 340 -19.53 -7.05 -0.01
C LEU A 340 -19.98 -7.38 1.43
N PRO A 341 -20.94 -8.31 1.62
CA PRO A 341 -21.64 -8.48 2.90
C PRO A 341 -20.76 -8.97 4.06
N ASN A 342 -19.64 -9.64 3.77
CA ASN A 342 -18.72 -10.17 4.77
C ASN A 342 -17.44 -9.31 4.91
N LEU A 343 -17.51 -8.04 4.50
CA LEU A 343 -16.38 -7.13 4.56
C LEU A 343 -15.95 -6.87 6.02
N ARG A 344 -14.70 -7.21 6.32
CA ARG A 344 -14.05 -7.01 7.63
C ARG A 344 -12.99 -5.92 7.63
N GLU A 345 -12.40 -5.64 6.47
CA GLU A 345 -11.29 -4.72 6.31
C GLU A 345 -11.50 -3.77 5.13
N TRP A 346 -11.41 -2.46 5.39
CA TRP A 346 -11.61 -1.42 4.39
C TRP A 346 -10.39 -0.48 4.32
N HIS A 347 -9.83 -0.32 3.12
CA HIS A 347 -8.77 0.64 2.82
C HIS A 347 -9.27 1.68 1.81
N CYS A 348 -9.13 2.96 2.13
CA CYS A 348 -9.59 4.08 1.31
C CYS A 348 -8.51 5.16 1.20
N ALA A 349 -8.16 5.58 -0.01
CA ALA A 349 -7.16 6.62 -0.24
C ALA A 349 -7.65 7.72 -1.20
N TYR A 350 -7.84 8.94 -0.68
CA TYR A 350 -8.11 10.16 -1.44
C TYR A 350 -6.85 11.03 -1.53
N VAL A 351 -6.24 11.02 -2.72
CA VAL A 351 -4.98 11.76 -3.00
C VAL A 351 -5.19 13.28 -3.13
N LYS A 352 -6.39 13.72 -3.52
CA LYS A 352 -6.72 15.15 -3.73
C LYS A 352 -7.83 15.61 -2.79
N PRO A 353 -7.76 16.84 -2.27
CA PRO A 353 -8.83 17.40 -1.45
C PRO A 353 -10.09 17.58 -2.28
N LYS A 354 -11.17 16.95 -1.84
CA LYS A 354 -12.52 17.07 -2.37
C LYS A 354 -13.50 16.92 -1.24
N ILE A 355 -14.26 17.97 -0.93
CA ILE A 355 -15.13 18.03 0.25
C ILE A 355 -16.12 16.87 0.26
N GLU A 356 -16.62 16.47 -0.92
CA GLU A 356 -17.52 15.34 -1.12
C GLU A 356 -16.88 14.01 -0.67
N GLY A 357 -15.55 13.90 -0.74
CA GLY A 357 -14.79 12.77 -0.19
C GLY A 357 -14.66 12.79 1.33
N TYR A 358 -14.54 13.97 1.95
CA TYR A 358 -14.62 14.14 3.41
C TYR A 358 -16.02 13.76 3.91
N ASP A 359 -17.05 14.32 3.28
CA ASP A 359 -18.46 14.09 3.64
C ASP A 359 -18.84 12.62 3.48
N THR A 360 -18.38 11.97 2.41
CA THR A 360 -18.57 10.54 2.23
C THR A 360 -17.90 9.73 3.34
N VAL A 361 -16.64 10.03 3.70
CA VAL A 361 -15.96 9.30 4.78
C VAL A 361 -16.64 9.53 6.13
N ALA A 362 -17.09 10.76 6.41
CA ALA A 362 -17.83 11.08 7.63
C ALA A 362 -19.16 10.29 7.72
N ASP A 363 -19.94 10.24 6.63
CA ASP A 363 -21.18 9.46 6.56
C ASP A 363 -20.96 7.96 6.74
N VAL A 364 -19.86 7.41 6.20
CA VAL A 364 -19.48 6.00 6.39
C VAL A 364 -19.08 5.71 7.82
N LEU A 365 -18.36 6.61 8.50
CA LEU A 365 -17.98 6.43 9.91
C LEU A 365 -19.20 6.51 10.83
N LEU A 366 -20.12 7.47 10.61
CA LEU A 366 -21.39 7.59 11.33
C LEU A 366 -22.25 6.33 11.28
N ARG A 367 -22.11 5.53 10.21
CA ARG A 367 -22.91 4.32 9.97
C ARG A 367 -22.03 3.10 9.68
N LEU A 368 -20.89 3.01 10.37
CA LEU A 368 -19.88 1.99 10.08
C LEU A 368 -20.44 0.58 10.36
N PRO A 369 -20.49 -0.32 9.35
CA PRO A 369 -20.96 -1.70 9.52
C PRO A 369 -20.25 -2.42 10.67
N SER A 370 -21.00 -3.19 11.47
CA SER A 370 -20.47 -3.96 12.60
C SER A 370 -19.51 -5.09 12.20
N SER A 371 -19.52 -5.49 10.93
CA SER A 371 -18.56 -6.46 10.37
C SER A 371 -17.15 -5.87 10.20
N LEU A 372 -17.03 -4.56 9.99
CA LEU A 372 -15.74 -3.89 9.83
C LEU A 372 -15.00 -3.81 11.16
N VAL A 373 -13.84 -4.46 11.21
CA VAL A 373 -12.92 -4.46 12.36
C VAL A 373 -11.55 -3.85 12.02
N HIS A 374 -11.24 -3.66 10.75
CA HIS A 374 -10.00 -3.01 10.31
C HIS A 374 -10.33 -1.86 9.35
N VAL A 375 -9.93 -0.64 9.70
CA VAL A 375 -10.18 0.56 8.89
C VAL A 375 -8.85 1.27 8.62
N ASN A 376 -8.57 1.55 7.35
CA ASN A 376 -7.41 2.32 6.91
C ASN A 376 -7.84 3.44 5.95
N ILE A 377 -7.82 4.68 6.42
CA ILE A 377 -8.28 5.85 5.65
C ILE A 377 -7.13 6.84 5.47
N SER A 378 -6.82 7.18 4.21
CA SER A 378 -5.86 8.23 3.87
C SER A 378 -6.55 9.39 3.15
N LEU A 379 -6.52 10.54 3.81
CA LEU A 379 -6.96 11.85 3.33
C LEU A 379 -5.74 12.77 3.15
N GLU A 380 -4.67 12.24 2.56
CA GLU A 380 -3.40 12.97 2.37
C GLU A 380 -3.58 14.30 1.63
N GLY A 381 -4.53 14.44 0.70
CA GLY A 381 -4.76 15.72 0.02
C GLY A 381 -5.40 16.83 0.88
N PHE A 382 -5.96 16.51 2.06
CA PHE A 382 -6.93 17.38 2.76
C PHE A 382 -6.31 18.40 3.73
N TYR A 383 -4.98 18.53 3.78
CA TYR A 383 -4.35 19.45 4.73
C TYR A 383 -4.22 20.91 4.27
N ASN A 384 -4.28 21.19 2.96
CA ASN A 384 -3.92 22.48 2.35
C ASN A 384 -4.88 23.67 2.62
N LYS A 385 -4.33 24.88 2.38
CA LYS A 385 -4.83 26.23 2.74
C LYS A 385 -6.27 26.59 2.31
N ASP A 386 -6.74 26.10 1.17
CA ASP A 386 -7.95 26.68 0.52
C ASP A 386 -9.28 26.12 1.04
N ASN A 387 -9.26 25.21 2.02
CA ASN A 387 -10.49 24.67 2.63
C ASN A 387 -11.13 25.62 3.68
N SER A 388 -10.68 26.87 3.75
CA SER A 388 -11.36 28.00 4.41
C SER A 388 -12.59 28.52 3.65
N GLN A 389 -13.19 27.68 2.79
CA GLN A 389 -14.53 27.82 2.20
C GLN A 389 -15.67 27.78 3.25
N SER A 390 -15.37 27.96 4.54
CA SER A 390 -16.32 28.21 5.64
C SER A 390 -16.98 29.60 5.56
N GLY A 391 -17.14 30.14 4.35
CA GLY A 391 -17.76 31.44 4.06
C GLY A 391 -18.66 31.45 2.83
N TRP A 392 -18.95 30.29 2.20
CA TRP A 392 -19.80 30.20 1.01
C TRP A 392 -21.07 29.35 1.16
N LEU A 393 -21.23 28.68 2.30
CA LEU A 393 -22.52 28.09 2.73
C LEU A 393 -22.89 28.73 4.07
N GLY A 394 -23.87 29.62 4.04
CA GLY A 394 -24.32 30.36 5.23
C GLY A 394 -25.02 29.44 6.23
N ASP A 395 -24.69 29.61 7.51
CA ASP A 395 -25.34 29.10 8.74
C ASP A 395 -25.76 27.60 8.79
N GLY A 396 -25.33 26.81 7.80
CA GLY A 396 -25.59 25.39 7.70
C GLY A 396 -24.63 24.58 8.58
N ILE A 397 -25.21 23.61 9.29
CA ILE A 397 -24.57 22.57 10.10
C ILE A 397 -23.15 22.27 9.62
N ASN A 398 -22.14 22.68 10.41
CA ASN A 398 -20.74 22.36 10.12
C ASN A 398 -20.60 20.83 10.03
N PRO A 399 -19.89 20.28 9.02
CA PRO A 399 -19.75 18.83 8.88
C PRO A 399 -19.08 18.24 10.13
N PRO A 400 -19.46 17.02 10.54
CA PRO A 400 -18.96 16.43 11.76
C PRO A 400 -17.43 16.29 11.71
N HIS A 401 -16.80 16.52 12.86
CA HIS A 401 -15.36 16.54 12.96
C HIS A 401 -14.80 15.11 12.91
N LEU A 402 -14.09 14.75 11.82
CA LEU A 402 -13.65 13.38 11.57
C LEU A 402 -12.87 12.76 12.74
N CYS A 403 -12.09 13.53 13.51
CA CYS A 403 -11.39 12.99 14.68
C CYS A 403 -12.38 12.40 15.70
N GLY A 404 -13.48 13.10 15.99
CA GLY A 404 -14.51 12.61 16.91
C GLY A 404 -15.16 11.33 16.40
N LEU A 405 -15.56 11.29 15.12
CA LEU A 405 -16.12 10.09 14.48
C LEU A 405 -15.15 8.91 14.50
N LEU A 406 -13.85 9.16 14.30
CA LEU A 406 -12.80 8.13 14.41
C LEU A 406 -12.68 7.62 15.85
N GLY A 407 -12.78 8.50 16.85
CA GLY A 407 -12.80 8.15 18.27
C GLY A 407 -14.04 7.34 18.67
N GLU A 408 -15.22 7.67 18.14
CA GLU A 408 -16.48 6.95 18.36
C GLU A 408 -16.43 5.52 17.81
N VAL A 409 -15.84 5.29 16.63
CA VAL A 409 -15.74 3.93 16.07
C VAL A 409 -14.56 3.12 16.63
N ALA A 410 -13.49 3.78 17.07
CA ALA A 410 -12.25 3.12 17.49
C ALA A 410 -12.44 1.99 18.53
N PRO A 411 -13.28 2.12 19.57
CA PRO A 411 -13.51 1.04 20.54
C PRO A 411 -13.99 -0.28 19.95
N ARG A 412 -14.75 -0.24 18.84
CA ARG A 412 -15.33 -1.40 18.15
C ARG A 412 -14.36 -2.09 17.18
N LEU A 413 -13.33 -1.37 16.73
CA LEU A 413 -12.34 -1.85 15.76
C LEU A 413 -11.26 -2.71 16.46
N GLU A 414 -10.61 -3.56 15.68
CA GLU A 414 -9.36 -4.25 16.06
C GLU A 414 -8.13 -3.49 15.55
N SER A 415 -8.24 -2.78 14.41
CA SER A 415 -7.19 -1.89 13.92
C SER A 415 -7.77 -0.62 13.30
N LEU A 416 -7.18 0.52 13.64
CA LEU A 416 -7.43 1.81 13.00
C LEU A 416 -6.13 2.40 12.45
N ALA A 417 -6.13 2.75 11.16
CA ALA A 417 -5.07 3.53 10.53
C ALA A 417 -5.68 4.78 9.87
N PHE A 418 -5.07 5.95 10.12
CA PHE A 418 -5.56 7.22 9.56
C PHE A 418 -4.41 8.14 9.12
N THR A 419 -4.53 8.76 7.95
CA THR A 419 -3.61 9.80 7.46
C THR A 419 -4.40 11.08 7.15
N GLY A 420 -4.08 12.21 7.78
CA GLY A 420 -4.82 13.47 7.54
C GLY A 420 -4.60 14.56 8.59
N LYS A 421 -5.62 15.42 8.78
CA LYS A 421 -5.70 16.36 9.92
C LYS A 421 -6.14 15.60 11.16
N ILE A 422 -5.41 15.69 12.27
CA ILE A 422 -5.68 14.91 13.51
C ILE A 422 -5.51 15.80 14.74
N CYS A 423 -6.42 15.77 15.71
CA CYS A 423 -6.19 16.37 17.03
C CYS A 423 -6.72 15.50 18.18
N ALA A 424 -6.45 15.92 19.42
CA ALA A 424 -6.80 15.21 20.64
C ALA A 424 -8.31 14.86 20.79
N CYS A 425 -9.21 15.49 20.02
CA CYS A 425 -10.62 15.08 19.95
C CYS A 425 -10.84 13.63 19.50
N LEU A 426 -9.86 12.98 18.86
CA LEU A 426 -9.93 11.53 18.56
C LEU A 426 -9.93 10.68 19.85
N PHE A 427 -9.35 11.21 20.92
CA PHE A 427 -9.18 10.55 22.21
C PHE A 427 -9.98 11.24 23.32
N GLN A 428 -10.87 12.18 22.99
CA GLN A 428 -11.85 12.65 23.94
C GLN A 428 -12.92 11.57 24.06
N PRO A 429 -13.32 11.17 25.28
CA PRO A 429 -14.49 10.31 25.43
C PRO A 429 -15.65 10.96 24.69
N ALA A 430 -16.24 10.25 23.73
CA ALA A 430 -17.55 10.61 23.23
C ALA A 430 -18.45 10.72 24.46
N ALA A 431 -19.00 11.92 24.70
CA ALA A 431 -19.67 12.23 25.96
C ALA A 431 -20.98 11.46 26.05
N CYS A 432 -20.88 10.22 26.53
CA CYS A 432 -21.93 9.23 26.74
C CYS A 432 -23.07 9.35 25.70
N THR A 433 -22.81 8.84 24.49
CA THR A 433 -23.89 8.60 23.53
C THR A 433 -24.84 7.59 24.17
N ASP A 434 -25.96 8.13 24.66
CA ASP A 434 -27.07 7.46 25.33
C ASP A 434 -26.80 6.78 26.68
N GLN A 435 -27.02 7.56 27.76
CA GLN A 435 -27.29 7.08 29.13
C GLN A 435 -28.54 6.18 29.25
N SER A 436 -29.16 5.76 28.13
CA SER A 436 -30.39 4.95 28.08
C SER A 436 -30.15 3.46 27.85
N THR A 437 -28.93 3.02 27.50
CA THR A 437 -28.58 1.60 27.43
C THR A 437 -27.60 1.20 28.53
N SER A 438 -28.16 0.98 29.73
CA SER A 438 -27.53 0.16 30.76
C SER A 438 -27.19 -1.21 30.19
N LEU A 439 -25.90 -1.49 29.98
CA LEU A 439 -25.24 -2.80 29.94
C LEU A 439 -23.76 -2.57 29.62
N ILE A 440 -22.91 -2.61 30.66
CA ILE A 440 -21.43 -2.80 30.65
C ILE A 440 -20.66 -2.17 29.47
N PRO A 441 -19.76 -1.18 29.68
CA PRO A 441 -18.86 -0.71 28.63
C PRO A 441 -18.12 -1.88 27.98
N SER A 442 -18.52 -2.23 26.75
CA SER A 442 -17.96 -3.38 26.04
C SER A 442 -16.46 -3.15 25.89
N LYS A 443 -15.65 -4.06 26.44
CA LYS A 443 -14.18 -3.95 26.44
C LYS A 443 -13.71 -3.63 25.03
N SER A 444 -12.93 -2.56 24.88
CA SER A 444 -12.47 -2.14 23.56
C SER A 444 -11.68 -3.26 22.89
N ARG A 445 -11.96 -3.47 21.61
CA ARG A 445 -11.29 -4.48 20.79
C ARG A 445 -10.00 -3.97 20.14
N LEU A 446 -9.66 -2.70 20.32
CA LEU A 446 -8.61 -2.02 19.56
C LEU A 446 -7.24 -2.55 19.97
N LYS A 447 -6.52 -3.15 19.00
CA LYS A 447 -5.19 -3.74 19.16
C LYS A 447 -4.08 -2.95 18.46
N SER A 448 -4.43 -2.19 17.42
CA SER A 448 -3.48 -1.47 16.57
C SER A 448 -4.01 -0.09 16.19
N LEU A 449 -3.22 0.94 16.44
CA LEU A 449 -3.50 2.32 16.05
C LEU A 449 -2.30 2.92 15.29
N ASP A 450 -2.47 3.38 14.05
CA ASP A 450 -1.42 4.01 13.23
C ASP A 450 -1.88 5.34 12.63
N LEU A 451 -1.45 6.45 13.24
CA LEU A 451 -1.83 7.81 12.89
C LEU A 451 -0.67 8.52 12.17
N VAL A 452 -0.90 8.90 10.92
CA VAL A 452 0.01 9.76 10.14
C VAL A 452 -0.55 11.17 10.12
N VAL A 453 -0.04 12.00 11.03
CA VAL A 453 -0.40 13.40 11.17
C VAL A 453 0.20 14.18 9.99
N LYS A 454 -0.64 14.86 9.21
CA LYS A 454 -0.19 15.86 8.22
C LYS A 454 -0.28 17.29 8.78
N THR A 455 -1.23 17.52 9.68
CA THR A 455 -1.39 18.76 10.44
C THR A 455 -2.33 18.50 11.62
N CYS A 456 -2.37 19.39 12.60
CA CYS A 456 -3.34 19.33 13.69
C CYS A 456 -4.62 20.11 13.37
N CYS A 457 -5.78 19.65 13.85
CA CYS A 457 -7.02 20.43 13.74
C CYS A 457 -6.97 21.65 14.67
N ARG A 458 -7.53 22.79 14.23
CA ARG A 458 -7.53 24.04 15.01
C ARG A 458 -8.45 23.92 16.25
N GLU A 459 -7.97 24.31 17.42
CA GLU A 459 -8.81 24.48 18.61
C GLU A 459 -9.72 25.70 18.44
N LYS A 460 -11.05 25.50 18.46
CA LYS A 460 -12.08 26.51 18.10
C LYS A 460 -12.21 27.69 19.09
N ARG A 461 -11.25 27.86 20.03
CA ARG A 461 -11.32 28.80 21.17
C ARG A 461 -10.07 29.66 21.41
N SER A 462 -8.96 29.46 20.67
CA SER A 462 -7.66 30.03 21.09
C SER A 462 -6.86 30.72 19.97
N SER A 463 -7.44 31.72 19.30
CA SER A 463 -6.74 32.99 19.06
C SER A 463 -7.61 34.02 18.32
N SER A 464 -7.46 35.28 18.72
CA SER A 464 -7.90 36.47 17.99
C SER A 464 -6.80 37.00 17.03
N SER A 465 -5.83 36.17 16.67
CA SER A 465 -4.75 36.50 15.73
C SER A 465 -5.10 36.13 14.29
N LEU A 466 -4.51 36.87 13.34
CA LEU A 466 -4.77 36.71 11.90
C LEU A 466 -4.60 35.24 11.44
N PRO A 467 -5.63 34.60 10.87
CA PRO A 467 -5.68 33.14 10.66
C PRO A 467 -4.73 32.58 9.59
N PHE A 468 -3.87 33.43 9.00
CA PHE A 468 -3.00 33.15 7.85
C PHE A 468 -1.54 32.88 8.21
N LEU A 469 -1.11 33.25 9.44
CA LEU A 469 0.30 33.15 9.88
C LEU A 469 0.62 31.87 10.69
N ASP A 470 -0.37 31.28 11.37
CA ASP A 470 -0.18 30.13 12.27
C ASP A 470 -0.48 28.77 11.60
N GLU A 471 -0.51 28.72 10.27
CA GLU A 471 -1.06 27.59 9.51
C GLU A 471 -0.03 26.52 9.11
N PHE A 472 1.24 26.74 9.42
CA PHE A 472 2.33 25.86 8.98
C PHE A 472 2.56 24.73 10.00
N SER A 473 2.43 23.48 9.55
CA SER A 473 2.86 22.31 10.33
C SER A 473 4.32 22.02 10.02
N GLY A 474 5.13 21.76 11.05
CA GLY A 474 6.57 21.57 10.89
C GLY A 474 7.30 21.68 12.22
N ILE A 475 8.56 21.24 12.24
CA ILE A 475 9.40 21.19 13.46
C ILE A 475 9.76 22.57 14.03
N THR A 476 9.58 23.64 13.25
CA THR A 476 9.80 25.04 13.65
C THR A 476 8.55 25.71 14.24
N ASN A 477 7.34 25.16 14.05
CA ASN A 477 6.13 25.73 14.62
C ASN A 477 5.81 25.10 15.98
N LEU A 478 6.10 25.84 17.06
CA LEU A 478 5.81 25.41 18.43
C LEU A 478 4.32 25.20 18.73
N ASN A 479 3.40 25.87 18.02
CA ASN A 479 1.96 25.61 18.16
C ASN A 479 1.58 24.25 17.56
N PHE A 480 2.22 23.84 16.46
CA PHE A 480 2.08 22.50 15.92
C PHE A 480 2.68 21.45 16.88
N ILE A 481 3.88 21.68 17.42
CA ILE A 481 4.50 20.77 18.40
C ILE A 481 3.62 20.59 19.64
N ARG A 482 3.11 21.68 20.24
CA ARG A 482 2.15 21.61 21.37
C ARG A 482 0.86 20.87 21.02
N SER A 483 0.35 21.04 19.80
CA SER A 483 -0.86 20.35 19.35
C SER A 483 -0.62 18.84 19.13
N PHE A 484 0.57 18.48 18.66
CA PHE A 484 1.02 17.09 18.53
C PHE A 484 1.25 16.46 19.91
N GLU A 485 1.85 17.20 20.86
CA GLU A 485 2.01 16.78 22.25
C GLU A 485 0.64 16.51 22.91
N LYS A 486 -0.31 17.44 22.80
CA LYS A 486 -1.71 17.23 23.25
C LYS A 486 -2.36 15.99 22.63
N LEU A 487 -2.10 15.70 21.34
CA LEU A 487 -2.57 14.50 20.66
C LEU A 487 -1.96 13.22 21.28
N VAL A 488 -0.67 13.22 21.59
CA VAL A 488 0.01 12.11 22.28
C VAL A 488 -0.51 11.91 23.70
N ILE A 489 -0.64 12.98 24.49
CA ILE A 489 -1.22 12.93 25.85
C ILE A 489 -2.62 12.31 25.81
N GLY A 490 -3.48 12.77 24.88
CA GLY A 490 -4.82 12.19 24.69
C GLY A 490 -4.78 10.70 24.36
N ALA A 491 -3.85 10.27 23.50
CA ALA A 491 -3.69 8.87 23.11
C ALA A 491 -3.27 7.99 24.29
N VAL A 492 -2.24 8.42 25.03
CA VAL A 492 -1.71 7.73 26.22
C VAL A 492 -2.78 7.63 27.31
N HIS A 493 -3.50 8.71 27.58
CA HIS A 493 -4.63 8.74 28.52
C HIS A 493 -5.72 7.70 28.20
N ASN A 494 -5.88 7.32 26.93
CA ASN A 494 -6.90 6.37 26.51
C ASN A 494 -6.45 4.91 26.53
N LEU A 495 -5.18 4.62 26.85
CA LEU A 495 -4.71 3.24 27.06
C LEU A 495 -5.52 2.52 28.15
N ARG A 496 -5.94 3.24 29.21
CA ARG A 496 -6.81 2.71 30.28
C ARG A 496 -8.16 2.17 29.79
N PHE A 497 -8.66 2.69 28.67
CA PHE A 497 -9.89 2.23 28.01
C PHE A 497 -9.61 1.17 26.93
N HIS A 498 -8.47 1.27 26.27
CA HIS A 498 -8.01 0.34 25.21
C HIS A 498 -7.00 -0.67 25.75
N GLN A 499 -7.41 -1.48 26.74
CA GLN A 499 -6.54 -2.44 27.43
C GLN A 499 -5.86 -3.49 26.53
N SER A 500 -6.36 -3.70 25.30
CA SER A 500 -5.77 -4.61 24.31
C SER A 500 -4.88 -3.91 23.27
N LEU A 501 -4.62 -2.60 23.42
CA LEU A 501 -3.89 -1.79 22.44
C LEU A 501 -2.37 -1.94 22.63
N ASP A 502 -1.83 -3.00 22.05
CA ASP A 502 -0.40 -3.33 22.18
C ASP A 502 0.47 -2.76 21.04
N TYR A 503 -0.14 -2.09 20.05
CA TYR A 503 0.56 -1.31 19.03
C TYR A 503 -0.08 0.06 18.85
N MET A 504 0.63 1.12 19.19
CA MET A 504 0.24 2.50 18.88
C MET A 504 1.38 3.22 18.19
N ARG A 505 1.09 3.94 17.10
CA ARG A 505 2.04 4.85 16.47
C ARG A 505 1.34 6.13 16.04
N ILE A 506 1.92 7.26 16.40
CA ILE A 506 1.52 8.60 15.97
C ILE A 506 2.76 9.25 15.37
N ARG A 507 2.71 9.73 14.13
CA ARG A 507 3.89 10.31 13.46
C ARG A 507 3.54 11.44 12.51
N PHE A 508 4.33 12.49 12.57
CA PHE A 508 4.41 13.49 11.52
C PHE A 508 5.35 13.00 10.41
N ILE A 509 5.01 13.26 9.14
CA ILE A 509 5.87 12.99 7.99
C ILE A 509 5.91 14.22 7.10
N ASP A 510 7.01 14.94 7.21
CA ASP A 510 7.40 16.02 6.32
C ASP A 510 8.76 15.67 5.71
N LEU A 511 8.79 15.50 4.39
CA LEU A 511 10.01 15.19 3.64
C LEU A 511 10.78 16.46 3.23
N ASP A 512 10.12 17.62 3.28
CA ASP A 512 10.66 18.92 2.94
C ASP A 512 11.20 19.65 4.20
N SER A 513 10.96 19.08 5.39
CA SER A 513 11.55 19.46 6.68
C SER A 513 13.08 19.54 6.60
N ALA A 514 13.65 20.59 7.20
CA ALA A 514 15.10 20.78 7.31
C ALA A 514 15.83 19.62 8.01
N CYS A 515 15.12 18.84 8.84
CA CYS A 515 15.66 17.63 9.46
C CYS A 515 14.56 16.55 9.64
N PRO A 516 14.31 15.69 8.64
CA PRO A 516 13.30 14.64 8.71
C PRO A 516 13.45 13.61 9.86
N PRO A 517 14.67 13.30 10.36
CA PRO A 517 14.85 12.53 11.60
C PRO A 517 14.14 13.12 12.83
N LEU A 518 14.02 14.45 12.91
CA LEU A 518 13.41 15.19 14.02
C LEU A 518 11.90 15.44 13.86
N ASN A 519 11.27 14.89 12.82
CA ASN A 519 9.80 14.95 12.68
C ASN A 519 9.14 14.22 13.87
N PRO A 520 8.28 14.89 14.66
CA PRO A 520 7.74 14.33 15.89
C PRO A 520 6.97 13.03 15.66
N TYR A 521 7.15 12.11 16.58
CA TYR A 521 6.47 10.83 16.60
C TYR A 521 6.33 10.33 18.04
N PHE A 522 5.40 9.42 18.26
CA PHE A 522 5.27 8.62 19.48
C PHE A 522 4.94 7.20 19.04
N GLN A 523 5.50 6.20 19.71
CA GLN A 523 5.24 4.80 19.43
C GLN A 523 5.25 3.98 20.72
N LEU A 524 4.24 3.12 20.89
CA LEU A 524 4.14 2.08 21.91
C LEU A 524 4.12 0.73 21.19
N VAL A 525 4.96 -0.21 21.64
CA VAL A 525 4.94 -1.63 21.20
C VAL A 525 5.00 -2.50 22.45
N GLY A 526 3.92 -3.23 22.74
CA GLY A 526 3.74 -3.91 24.02
C GLY A 526 3.79 -2.91 25.17
N THR A 527 4.88 -2.97 25.94
CA THR A 527 5.16 -2.08 27.08
C THR A 527 6.28 -1.07 26.81
N GLU A 528 6.85 -1.02 25.60
CA GLU A 528 7.97 -0.13 25.26
C GLU A 528 7.49 1.12 24.51
N CYS A 529 7.81 2.29 25.05
CA CYS A 529 7.56 3.61 24.47
C CYS A 529 8.82 4.21 23.84
N CYS A 530 8.66 4.91 22.70
CA CYS A 530 9.71 5.73 22.11
C CYS A 530 9.14 6.95 21.35
N GLY A 531 9.98 7.98 21.17
CA GLY A 531 9.65 9.24 20.51
C GLY A 531 9.45 10.41 21.48
N LEU A 532 8.42 11.20 21.24
CA LEU A 532 8.14 12.43 21.96
C LEU A 532 7.80 12.15 23.43
N TRP A 533 8.50 12.82 24.34
CA TRP A 533 8.22 12.78 25.77
C TRP A 533 8.20 14.18 26.38
N SER A 534 7.50 14.29 27.50
CA SER A 534 7.47 15.43 28.42
C SER A 534 6.96 14.94 29.77
N ALA A 535 7.09 15.75 30.82
CA ALA A 535 6.57 15.40 32.15
C ALA A 535 5.09 14.97 32.10
N SER A 536 4.24 15.74 31.41
CA SER A 536 2.82 15.40 31.26
C SER A 536 2.57 14.09 30.49
N ILE A 537 3.40 13.73 29.50
CA ILE A 537 3.30 12.44 28.82
C ILE A 537 3.68 11.30 29.78
N LEU A 538 4.74 11.47 30.58
CA LEU A 538 5.22 10.45 31.52
C LEU A 538 4.25 10.22 32.68
N GLU A 539 3.72 11.30 33.27
CA GLU A 539 2.66 11.26 34.29
C GLU A 539 1.42 10.54 33.75
N THR A 540 0.92 10.95 32.58
CA THR A 540 -0.25 10.35 31.94
C THR A 540 -0.02 8.87 31.61
N LEU A 541 1.20 8.48 31.21
CA LEU A 541 1.57 7.09 30.92
C LEU A 541 1.55 6.25 32.19
N HIS A 542 2.17 6.74 33.26
CA HIS A 542 2.18 6.07 34.56
C HIS A 542 0.75 5.84 35.10
N ASP A 543 -0.12 6.85 35.02
CA ASP A 543 -1.52 6.75 35.46
C ASP A 543 -2.37 5.80 34.59
N SER A 544 -2.08 5.71 33.29
CA SER A 544 -2.95 5.03 32.33
C SER A 544 -2.51 3.63 31.96
N ARG A 545 -1.21 3.34 32.07
CA ARG A 545 -0.58 2.05 31.77
C ARG A 545 0.76 1.91 32.52
N PRO A 546 0.76 1.65 33.85
CA PRO A 546 1.95 1.66 34.69
C PRO A 546 3.06 0.70 34.26
N GLU A 547 2.71 -0.38 33.54
CA GLU A 547 3.66 -1.36 33.01
C GLU A 547 4.44 -0.86 31.78
N ALA A 548 4.02 0.25 31.16
CA ALA A 548 4.65 0.80 29.97
C ALA A 548 5.69 1.88 30.32
N GLN A 549 6.87 1.79 29.71
CA GLN A 549 8.02 2.65 30.00
C GLN A 549 8.73 3.09 28.72
N PHE A 550 9.39 4.25 28.76
CA PHE A 550 10.26 4.68 27.66
C PHE A 550 11.55 3.87 27.62
N VAL A 551 11.98 3.46 26.42
CA VAL A 551 13.26 2.74 26.20
C VAL A 551 14.45 3.60 26.62
N GLU A 552 14.37 4.91 26.39
CA GLU A 552 15.33 5.92 26.87
C GLU A 552 14.62 7.28 27.02
N LEU A 553 15.21 8.17 27.84
CA LEU A 553 14.80 9.56 27.98
C LEU A 553 16.00 10.48 27.72
N ASN A 554 16.06 11.03 26.51
CA ASN A 554 17.06 11.99 26.04
C ASN A 554 16.37 13.23 25.46
N ASP A 555 17.06 14.36 25.48
CA ASP A 555 16.59 15.59 24.85
C ASP A 555 16.36 15.42 23.33
N GLY A 556 17.19 14.62 22.66
CA GLY A 556 17.08 14.27 21.23
C GLY A 556 17.47 15.39 20.26
N ILE A 557 17.28 16.65 20.64
CA ILE A 557 17.72 17.86 19.93
C ILE A 557 18.72 18.58 20.82
N TYR A 558 19.99 18.62 20.41
CA TYR A 558 21.05 19.28 21.15
C TYR A 558 21.36 20.66 20.56
N PRO A 559 21.62 21.69 21.39
CA PRO A 559 22.01 23.02 20.91
C PRO A 559 23.41 22.99 20.27
N GLN A 560 23.58 23.77 19.22
CA GLN A 560 24.89 24.11 18.67
C GLN A 560 25.33 25.45 19.26
N TYR A 561 26.50 25.47 19.90
CA TYR A 561 27.05 26.68 20.53
C TYR A 561 28.01 27.44 19.60
N GLY A 562 27.88 28.75 19.57
CA GLY A 562 28.80 29.67 18.90
C GLY A 562 29.96 30.14 19.80
N PRO A 563 30.84 31.02 19.31
CA PRO A 563 32.07 31.44 20.03
C PRO A 563 31.85 32.04 21.43
N ASN A 564 30.67 32.60 21.69
CA ASN A 564 30.30 33.21 22.97
C ASN A 564 29.39 32.33 23.84
N ASN A 565 29.39 31.01 23.62
CA ASN A 565 28.47 30.04 24.25
C ASN A 565 26.96 30.36 24.05
N GLN A 566 26.63 31.15 23.03
CA GLN A 566 25.27 31.41 22.59
C GLN A 566 24.77 30.27 21.70
N ILE A 567 23.50 29.92 21.78
CA ILE A 567 22.88 28.93 20.91
C ILE A 567 22.73 29.55 19.50
N VAL A 568 23.46 28.99 18.53
CA VAL A 568 23.43 29.43 17.11
C VAL A 568 22.71 28.44 16.20
N GLY A 569 22.32 27.28 16.72
CA GLY A 569 21.77 26.19 15.92
C GLY A 569 21.30 25.00 16.75
N ALA A 570 20.91 23.94 16.05
CA ALA A 570 20.72 22.62 16.62
C ALA A 570 21.65 21.62 15.90
N VAL A 571 22.19 20.66 16.64
CA VAL A 571 22.97 19.56 16.08
C VAL A 571 22.00 18.54 15.46
N TYR A 572 21.96 18.51 14.12
CA TYR A 572 21.07 17.60 13.40
C TYR A 572 21.56 16.14 13.46
N PRO A 573 20.76 15.18 13.97
CA PRO A 573 21.17 13.80 14.07
C PRO A 573 21.08 13.10 12.70
N ARG A 574 22.00 12.15 12.46
CA ARG A 574 22.02 11.33 11.23
C ARG A 574 20.94 10.25 11.22
N THR A 575 20.57 9.78 12.40
CA THR A 575 19.52 8.78 12.65
C THR A 575 18.38 9.44 13.42
N ARG A 576 17.19 8.81 13.41
CA ARG A 576 16.08 9.24 14.26
C ARG A 576 16.45 8.96 15.73
N PRO A 577 16.45 9.96 16.63
CA PRO A 577 16.58 9.71 18.07
C PRO A 577 15.48 8.78 18.56
N LEU A 578 15.77 7.89 19.52
CA LEU A 578 14.75 7.03 20.11
C LEU A 578 13.82 7.82 21.04
N SER A 579 14.28 8.94 21.58
CA SER A 579 13.47 9.86 22.38
C SER A 579 13.77 11.33 22.02
N ILE A 580 12.75 12.19 22.11
CA ILE A 580 12.87 13.63 21.87
C ILE A 580 12.03 14.36 22.93
N HIS A 581 12.66 15.25 23.70
CA HIS A 581 11.94 16.02 24.71
C HIS A 581 11.18 17.18 24.06
N ALA A 582 9.87 17.32 24.32
CA ALA A 582 8.99 18.25 23.61
C ALA A 582 9.44 19.73 23.68
N LEU A 583 10.10 20.14 24.77
CA LEU A 583 10.60 21.51 24.92
C LEU A 583 11.82 21.84 24.05
N THR A 584 12.59 20.84 23.60
CA THR A 584 13.84 21.06 22.87
C THR A 584 13.62 21.51 21.42
N TYR A 585 12.41 21.33 20.88
CA TYR A 585 11.99 21.97 19.62
C TYR A 585 12.09 23.50 19.64
N LYS A 586 12.11 24.15 20.82
CA LYS A 586 12.39 25.59 20.95
C LYS A 586 13.73 25.98 20.33
N ILE A 587 14.76 25.14 20.48
CA ILE A 587 16.11 25.39 19.94
C ILE A 587 16.03 25.63 18.42
N ILE A 588 15.25 24.83 17.70
CA ILE A 588 15.08 24.93 16.24
C ILE A 588 14.16 26.10 15.88
N ALA A 589 13.07 26.28 16.64
CA ALA A 589 12.07 27.31 16.39
C ALA A 589 12.56 28.75 16.67
N GLU A 590 13.53 28.91 17.58
CA GLU A 590 14.12 30.20 17.94
C GLU A 590 15.25 30.58 16.97
N VAL A 591 16.15 29.65 16.61
CA VAL A 591 17.18 29.86 15.57
C VAL A 591 16.59 30.18 14.19
N SER A 592 15.38 29.68 13.90
CA SER A 592 14.70 29.94 12.63
C SER A 592 14.12 31.36 12.50
N LYS A 593 14.28 32.23 13.51
CA LYS A 593 13.85 33.62 13.48
C LYS A 593 15.08 34.52 13.28
N PRO A 594 15.15 35.29 12.17
CA PRO A 594 16.25 36.21 11.91
C PRO A 594 16.23 37.45 12.83
#